data_AF-A0A3A0F642-F1
#
_entry.id   AF-A0A3A0F642-F1
#
_cell.length_a   1.000
_cell.length_b   1.000
_cell.length_c   1.000
_cell.angle_alpha   90.00
_cell.angle_beta   90.00
_cell.angle_gamma   90.00
#
_symmetry.space_group_name_H-M   'P 1'
#
loop_
_entity.id
_entity.type
_entity.pdbx_description
1 polymer ?
#
loop_
_entity_poly.entity_id
_entity_poly.type
_entity_poly.pdbx_seq_one_letter_code
_entity_poly.pdbx_strand_id
1 'polypeptide(L)'
;MRALALAAGALVAVAGAARSEALVSDGRYAMGTILEITLAARDDAAGRALLDELYAIAADLERAMTLFDDASDLARLNRAAGRGPVQVDPELVRLLALSAELAPRTEGAFDVTVGPLVALWKDAAQRGRAPSREALAAAR
;
A
#
# COMPACT_ATOMS: atom_id res chain seq x y z
N MET A 1 78.70 -21.96 -10.28
CA MET A 1 77.86 -21.61 -11.45
C MET A 1 76.44 -21.42 -10.98
N ARG A 2 75.84 -20.27 -11.30
CA ARG A 2 74.53 -19.79 -10.85
C ARG A 2 73.42 -20.33 -11.75
N ALA A 3 72.28 -20.73 -11.17
CA ALA A 3 70.98 -20.82 -11.86
C ALA A 3 69.89 -20.73 -10.78
N LEU A 4 69.36 -19.51 -10.55
CA LEU A 4 68.05 -19.03 -11.04
C LEU A 4 66.88 -19.61 -10.24
N ALA A 5 66.54 -18.93 -9.14
CA ALA A 5 65.28 -19.09 -8.44
C ALA A 5 64.17 -18.35 -9.23
N LEU A 6 63.18 -19.09 -9.70
CA LEU A 6 61.95 -18.55 -10.28
C LEU A 6 60.96 -18.28 -9.15
N ALA A 7 60.82 -17.01 -8.76
CA ALA A 7 59.73 -16.57 -7.91
C ALA A 7 58.46 -16.42 -8.78
N ALA A 8 57.52 -17.35 -8.64
CA ALA A 8 56.19 -17.24 -9.25
C ALA A 8 55.38 -16.23 -8.43
N GLY A 9 55.19 -15.02 -8.97
CA GLY A 9 54.31 -14.01 -8.40
C GLY A 9 52.86 -14.47 -8.49
N ALA A 10 52.20 -14.59 -7.34
CA ALA A 10 50.76 -14.82 -7.29
C ALA A 10 50.04 -13.52 -7.68
N LEU A 11 49.46 -13.50 -8.89
CA LEU A 11 48.55 -12.45 -9.31
C LEU A 11 47.21 -12.68 -8.57
N VAL A 12 47.00 -11.99 -7.45
CA VAL A 12 45.67 -11.93 -6.82
C VAL A 12 44.82 -11.01 -7.69
N ALA A 13 44.10 -11.61 -8.65
CA ALA A 13 43.04 -10.92 -9.35
C ALA A 13 41.91 -10.63 -8.35
N VAL A 14 41.85 -9.40 -7.85
CA VAL A 14 40.61 -8.90 -7.24
C VAL A 14 39.62 -8.74 -8.39
N ALA A 15 38.91 -9.83 -8.68
CA ALA A 15 37.72 -9.79 -9.49
C ALA A 15 36.71 -8.94 -8.73
N GLY A 16 36.60 -7.66 -9.11
CA GLY A 16 35.42 -6.88 -8.79
C GLY A 16 34.24 -7.60 -9.44
N ALA A 17 33.55 -8.43 -8.68
CA ALA A 17 32.33 -9.08 -9.13
C ALA A 17 31.37 -7.96 -9.52
N ALA A 18 31.10 -7.83 -10.82
CA ALA A 18 29.98 -7.05 -11.29
C ALA A 18 28.75 -7.61 -10.55
N ARG A 19 28.18 -6.82 -9.63
CA ARG A 19 26.93 -7.18 -8.96
C ARG A 19 25.87 -7.24 -10.06
N SER A 20 25.53 -8.45 -10.49
CA SER A 20 24.34 -8.66 -11.29
C SER A 20 23.17 -8.47 -10.35
N GLU A 21 22.44 -7.37 -10.51
CA GLU A 21 21.17 -7.21 -9.81
C GLU A 21 20.19 -8.27 -10.34
N ALA A 22 19.58 -9.02 -9.43
CA ALA A 22 18.49 -9.92 -9.73
C ALA A 22 17.19 -9.12 -9.74
N LEU A 23 16.41 -9.24 -10.81
CA LEU A 23 15.03 -8.75 -10.83
C LEU A 23 14.15 -9.82 -10.19
N VAL A 24 13.50 -9.46 -9.09
CA VAL A 24 12.60 -10.35 -8.35
C VAL A 24 11.18 -9.81 -8.44
N SER A 25 10.23 -10.68 -8.73
CA SER A 25 8.80 -10.36 -8.82
C SER A 25 8.00 -11.36 -7.98
N ASP A 26 7.00 -10.87 -7.27
CA ASP A 26 6.03 -11.67 -6.53
C ASP A 26 4.65 -10.97 -6.55
N GLY A 27 3.59 -11.76 -6.47
CA GLY A 27 2.21 -11.31 -6.52
C GLY A 27 1.38 -11.98 -5.44
N ARG A 28 0.88 -11.21 -4.48
CA ARG A 28 0.09 -11.72 -3.34
C ARG A 28 -1.26 -11.02 -3.25
N TYR A 29 -2.23 -11.72 -2.68
CA TYR A 29 -3.52 -11.10 -2.36
C TYR A 29 -3.38 -10.19 -1.14
N ALA A 30 -3.69 -8.91 -1.30
CA ALA A 30 -3.65 -7.89 -0.25
C ALA A 30 -4.60 -6.74 -0.61
N MET A 31 -5.18 -6.07 0.39
CA MET A 31 -6.04 -4.89 0.17
C MET A 31 -7.21 -5.16 -0.80
N GLY A 32 -7.74 -6.38 -0.78
CA GLY A 32 -8.87 -6.81 -1.63
C GLY A 32 -8.53 -7.11 -3.09
N THR A 33 -7.25 -7.12 -3.49
CA THR A 33 -6.80 -7.36 -4.87
C THR A 33 -5.45 -8.09 -4.91
N ILE A 34 -4.91 -8.33 -6.12
CA ILE A 34 -3.53 -8.81 -6.29
C ILE A 34 -2.58 -7.61 -6.29
N LEU A 35 -1.68 -7.57 -5.32
CA LEU A 35 -0.56 -6.63 -5.26
C LEU A 35 0.70 -7.32 -5.79
N GLU A 36 1.10 -6.95 -7.00
CA GLU A 36 2.35 -7.40 -7.62
C GLU A 36 3.46 -6.38 -7.38
N ILE A 37 4.60 -6.87 -6.89
CA ILE A 37 5.78 -6.06 -6.61
C ILE A 37 6.95 -6.64 -7.38
N THR A 38 7.60 -5.80 -8.18
CA THR A 38 8.84 -6.13 -8.88
C THR A 38 9.94 -5.18 -8.45
N LEU A 39 11.08 -5.73 -8.03
CA LEU A 39 12.22 -4.95 -7.55
C LEU A 39 13.56 -5.55 -8.01
N ALA A 40 14.57 -4.70 -8.13
CA ALA A 40 15.95 -5.12 -8.32
C ALA A 40 16.62 -5.30 -6.96
N ALA A 41 17.31 -6.41 -6.77
CA ALA A 41 18.04 -6.74 -5.54
C ALA A 41 19.41 -7.32 -5.85
N ARG A 42 20.27 -7.42 -4.83
CA ARG A 42 21.62 -8.01 -4.99
C ARG A 42 21.59 -9.45 -5.51
N ASP A 43 20.61 -10.22 -5.04
CA ASP A 43 20.38 -11.61 -5.35
C ASP A 43 18.92 -11.97 -5.02
N ASP A 44 18.51 -13.16 -5.45
CA ASP A 44 17.16 -13.67 -5.24
C ASP A 44 16.73 -13.71 -3.77
N ALA A 45 17.63 -14.07 -2.85
CA ALA A 45 17.33 -14.21 -1.43
C ALA A 45 17.08 -12.84 -0.77
N ALA A 46 17.96 -11.87 -1.06
CA ALA A 46 17.77 -10.48 -0.62
C ALA A 46 16.47 -9.88 -1.19
N GLY A 47 16.14 -10.19 -2.45
CA GLY A 47 14.90 -9.72 -3.06
C GLY A 47 13.65 -10.30 -2.39
N ARG A 48 13.64 -11.60 -2.03
CA ARG A 48 12.49 -12.20 -1.32
C ARG A 48 12.32 -11.62 0.09
N ALA A 49 13.41 -11.38 0.81
CA ALA A 49 13.35 -10.73 2.12
C ALA A 49 12.73 -9.32 2.03
N LEU A 50 13.13 -8.52 1.03
CA LEU A 50 12.54 -7.20 0.79
C LEU A 50 11.06 -7.28 0.40
N LEU A 51 10.66 -8.26 -0.40
CA LEU A 51 9.26 -8.48 -0.73
C LEU A 51 8.44 -8.78 0.52
N ASP A 52 8.93 -9.62 1.42
CA ASP A 52 8.24 -9.93 2.68
C ASP A 52 8.05 -8.68 3.55
N GLU A 53 9.05 -7.79 3.62
CA GLU A 53 8.94 -6.50 4.30
C GLU A 53 7.89 -5.58 3.64
N LEU A 54 7.88 -5.49 2.30
CA LEU A 54 6.91 -4.68 1.57
C LEU A 54 5.47 -5.18 1.74
N TYR A 55 5.27 -6.50 1.76
CA TYR A 55 3.95 -7.08 2.04
C TYR A 55 3.52 -6.89 3.49
N ALA A 56 4.46 -6.88 4.45
CA ALA A 56 4.15 -6.53 5.83
C ALA A 56 3.65 -5.07 5.93
N ILE A 57 4.27 -4.13 5.21
CA ILE A 57 3.80 -2.74 5.13
C ILE A 57 2.38 -2.66 4.54
N ALA A 58 2.11 -3.40 3.45
CA ALA A 58 0.77 -3.43 2.86
C ALA A 58 -0.29 -3.96 3.86
N ALA A 59 0.06 -4.99 4.65
CA ALA A 59 -0.82 -5.53 5.68
C ALA A 59 -1.04 -4.55 6.85
N ASP A 60 -0.02 -3.80 7.25
CA ASP A 60 -0.14 -2.74 8.27
C ASP A 60 -1.09 -1.62 7.80
N LEU A 61 -0.94 -1.18 6.55
CA LEU A 61 -1.84 -0.18 5.94
C LEU A 61 -3.28 -0.71 5.85
N GLU A 62 -3.47 -1.96 5.41
CA GLU A 62 -4.78 -2.59 5.32
C GLU A 62 -5.50 -2.61 6.68
N ARG A 63 -4.80 -3.00 7.75
CA ARG A 63 -5.36 -3.00 9.11
C ARG A 63 -5.88 -1.64 9.55
N ALA A 64 -5.19 -0.56 9.19
CA ALA A 64 -5.61 0.79 9.56
C ALA A 64 -6.74 1.33 8.67
N MET A 65 -6.72 1.00 7.38
CA MET A 65 -7.47 1.72 6.34
C MET A 65 -8.63 0.93 5.72
N THR A 66 -8.81 -0.35 6.05
CA THR A 66 -9.89 -1.16 5.46
C THR A 66 -11.28 -0.75 5.98
N LEU A 67 -12.29 -0.82 5.10
CA LEU A 67 -13.70 -0.69 5.48
C LEU A 67 -14.34 -2.04 5.86
N PHE A 68 -13.62 -3.14 5.65
CA PHE A 68 -14.16 -4.51 5.75
C PHE A 68 -13.85 -5.18 7.10
N ASP A 69 -12.95 -4.60 7.89
CA ASP A 69 -12.68 -5.03 9.26
C ASP A 69 -13.20 -3.98 10.24
N ASP A 70 -14.16 -4.37 11.07
CA ASP A 70 -14.74 -3.52 12.11
C ASP A 70 -13.73 -3.09 13.18
N ALA A 71 -12.63 -3.82 13.34
CA ALA A 71 -11.54 -3.47 14.25
C ALA A 71 -10.61 -2.39 13.69
N SER A 72 -10.65 -2.10 12.38
CA SER A 72 -9.79 -1.11 11.75
C SER A 72 -10.00 0.30 12.30
N ASP A 73 -8.96 1.12 12.21
CA ASP A 73 -9.02 2.51 12.64
C ASP A 73 -10.00 3.34 11.81
N LEU A 74 -10.08 3.09 10.50
CA LEU A 74 -11.08 3.74 9.64
C LEU A 74 -12.51 3.37 10.06
N ALA A 75 -12.80 2.11 10.35
CA ALA A 75 -14.13 1.71 10.81
C ALA A 75 -14.46 2.31 12.18
N ARG A 76 -13.49 2.36 13.10
CA ARG A 76 -13.64 3.02 14.41
C ARG A 76 -13.92 4.52 14.25
N LEU A 77 -13.19 5.20 13.36
CA LEU A 77 -13.39 6.61 13.05
C LEU A 77 -14.80 6.86 12.50
N ASN A 78 -15.25 6.05 11.55
CA ASN A 78 -16.59 6.16 10.97
C ASN A 78 -17.70 5.98 12.02
N ARG A 79 -17.58 5.01 12.93
CA ARG A 79 -18.57 4.79 14.01
C ARG A 79 -18.62 5.93 15.03
N ALA A 80 -17.53 6.66 15.19
CA ALA A 80 -17.42 7.79 16.11
C ALA A 80 -17.74 9.14 15.44
N ALA A 81 -18.18 9.16 14.18
CA ALA A 81 -18.52 10.38 13.46
C ALA A 81 -19.47 11.27 14.28
N GLY A 82 -19.08 12.52 14.49
CA GLY A 82 -19.82 13.50 15.29
C GLY A 82 -19.79 13.28 16.81
N ARG A 83 -19.05 12.30 17.33
CA ARG A 83 -18.99 11.96 18.77
C ARG A 83 -17.70 12.37 19.49
N GLY A 84 -16.75 12.98 18.77
CA GLY A 84 -15.48 13.46 19.32
C GLY A 84 -14.26 12.90 18.56
N PRO A 85 -13.04 13.26 19.00
CA PRO A 85 -11.81 12.79 18.38
C PRO A 85 -11.57 11.30 18.64
N VAL A 86 -10.97 10.62 17.66
CA VAL A 86 -10.55 9.21 17.76
C VAL A 86 -9.04 9.14 17.51
N GLN A 87 -8.32 8.44 18.39
CA GLN A 87 -6.93 8.08 18.12
C GLN A 87 -6.87 6.96 17.09
N VAL A 88 -6.11 7.22 16.02
CA VAL A 88 -5.91 6.35 14.87
C VAL A 88 -4.44 6.36 14.46
N ASP A 89 -4.06 5.42 13.60
CA ASP A 89 -2.74 5.32 13.01
C ASP A 89 -2.30 6.64 12.32
N PRO A 90 -1.05 7.09 12.53
CA PRO A 90 -0.53 8.30 11.88
C PRO A 90 -0.57 8.29 10.35
N GLU A 91 -0.45 7.12 9.70
CA GLU A 91 -0.61 7.00 8.24
C GLU A 91 -2.04 7.29 7.81
N LEU A 92 -3.04 6.86 8.59
CA LEU A 92 -4.45 7.21 8.30
C LEU A 92 -4.66 8.72 8.43
N VAL A 93 -4.05 9.38 9.42
CA VAL A 93 -4.10 10.84 9.53
C VAL A 93 -3.47 11.52 8.30
N ARG A 94 -2.30 11.06 7.85
CA ARG A 94 -1.64 11.59 6.65
C ARG A 94 -2.50 11.42 5.40
N LEU A 95 -3.08 10.23 5.21
CA LEU A 95 -3.96 9.94 4.08
C LEU A 95 -5.20 10.84 4.07
N LEU A 96 -5.84 11.01 5.22
CA LEU A 96 -7.03 11.88 5.35
C LEU A 96 -6.68 13.36 5.13
N ALA A 97 -5.52 13.82 5.60
CA ALA A 97 -5.05 15.18 5.34
C ALA A 97 -4.84 15.41 3.84
N LEU A 98 -4.14 14.50 3.15
CA LEU A 98 -3.98 14.56 1.69
C LEU A 98 -5.33 14.54 0.96
N SER A 99 -6.26 13.71 1.42
CA SER A 99 -7.60 13.62 0.85
C SER A 99 -8.36 14.94 0.98
N ALA A 100 -8.27 15.59 2.13
CA ALA A 100 -8.88 16.89 2.39
C ALA A 100 -8.26 18.01 1.53
N GLU A 101 -6.97 17.93 1.22
CA GLU A 101 -6.30 18.86 0.30
C GLU A 101 -6.72 18.64 -1.17
N LEU A 102 -7.00 17.39 -1.56
CA LEU A 102 -7.39 17.04 -2.94
C LEU A 102 -8.83 17.44 -3.27
N ALA A 103 -9.74 17.39 -2.30
CA ALA A 103 -11.15 17.72 -2.52
C ALA A 103 -11.37 19.11 -3.20
N PRO A 104 -10.82 20.23 -2.70
CA PRO A 104 -10.97 21.53 -3.37
C PRO A 104 -10.21 21.60 -4.70
N ARG A 105 -9.08 20.90 -4.84
CA ARG A 105 -8.28 20.88 -6.08
C ARG A 105 -8.98 20.20 -7.25
N THR A 106 -9.96 19.37 -6.95
CA THR A 106 -10.76 18.63 -7.92
C THR A 106 -12.17 19.21 -8.06
N GLU A 107 -12.44 20.39 -7.47
CA GLU A 107 -13.77 21.01 -7.45
C GLU A 107 -14.86 20.06 -6.91
N GLY A 108 -14.50 19.20 -5.95
CA GLY A 108 -15.41 18.21 -5.35
C GLY A 108 -15.62 16.94 -6.18
N ALA A 109 -14.89 16.74 -7.29
CA ALA A 109 -14.93 15.48 -8.04
C ALA A 109 -14.31 14.32 -7.24
N PHE A 110 -13.33 14.60 -6.37
CA PHE A 110 -12.85 13.68 -5.36
C PHE A 110 -13.40 14.07 -3.99
N ASP A 111 -14.08 13.14 -3.32
CA ASP A 111 -14.59 13.31 -1.97
C ASP A 111 -14.45 12.00 -1.19
N VAL A 112 -13.56 12.00 -0.19
CA VAL A 112 -13.32 10.83 0.67
C VAL A 112 -14.48 10.55 1.62
N THR A 113 -15.43 11.47 1.76
CA THR A 113 -16.61 11.35 2.65
C THR A 113 -17.87 10.82 1.95
N VAL A 114 -17.78 10.49 0.65
CA VAL A 114 -18.89 9.99 -0.19
C VAL A 114 -19.48 8.63 0.24
N GLY A 115 -18.98 8.03 1.33
CA GLY A 115 -19.37 6.72 1.85
C GLY A 115 -20.89 6.51 1.96
N PRO A 116 -21.70 7.43 2.52
CA PRO A 116 -23.15 7.28 2.60
C PRO A 116 -23.83 7.16 1.23
N LEU A 117 -23.38 7.93 0.24
CA LEU A 117 -23.88 7.84 -1.14
C LEU A 117 -23.52 6.49 -1.77
N VAL A 118 -22.30 6.00 -1.56
CA VAL A 118 -21.87 4.68 -2.06
C VAL A 118 -22.74 3.56 -1.47
N ALA A 119 -23.00 3.60 -0.15
CA ALA A 119 -23.87 2.63 0.51
C ALA A 119 -25.31 2.68 -0.05
N LEU A 120 -25.87 3.88 -0.21
CA LEU A 120 -27.21 4.07 -0.78
C LEU A 120 -27.34 3.47 -2.18
N TRP A 121 -26.33 3.67 -3.04
CA TRP A 121 -26.31 3.11 -4.39
C TRP A 121 -26.13 1.59 -4.40
N LYS A 122 -25.32 1.03 -3.50
CA LYS A 122 -25.17 -0.42 -3.34
C LYS A 122 -26.52 -1.08 -2.97
N ASP A 123 -27.25 -0.51 -2.03
CA ASP A 123 -28.56 -0.99 -1.61
C ASP A 123 -29.63 -0.82 -2.71
N ALA A 124 -29.55 0.25 -3.49
CA ALA A 124 -30.42 0.48 -4.63
C ALA A 124 -30.20 -0.55 -5.74
N ALA A 125 -28.95 -0.88 -6.03
CA ALA A 125 -28.59 -1.90 -7.02
C ALA A 125 -29.15 -3.29 -6.63
N GLN A 126 -29.03 -3.67 -5.36
CA GLN A 126 -29.60 -4.93 -4.84
C GLN A 126 -31.13 -5.01 -4.98
N ARG A 127 -31.81 -3.86 -4.89
CA ARG A 127 -33.27 -3.75 -5.02
C ARG A 127 -33.75 -3.53 -6.46
N GLY A 128 -32.84 -3.36 -7.42
CA GLY A 128 -33.17 -3.06 -8.81
C GLY A 128 -33.91 -1.74 -9.02
N ARG A 129 -33.78 -0.78 -8.09
CA ARG A 129 -34.49 0.51 -8.15
C ARG A 129 -33.57 1.64 -7.70
N ALA A 130 -33.47 2.68 -8.53
CA ALA A 130 -32.67 3.86 -8.22
C ALA A 130 -33.13 4.58 -6.93
N PRO A 131 -32.21 5.21 -6.17
CA PRO A 131 -32.58 6.02 -5.01
C PRO A 131 -33.50 7.19 -5.38
N SER A 132 -34.37 7.59 -4.45
CA SER A 132 -35.16 8.81 -4.62
C SER A 132 -34.27 10.05 -4.53
N ARG A 133 -34.75 11.19 -5.07
CA ARG A 133 -34.05 12.48 -4.93
C ARG A 133 -33.88 12.88 -3.46
N GLU A 134 -34.88 12.59 -2.62
CA GLU A 134 -34.84 12.84 -1.19
C GLU A 134 -33.74 12.02 -0.50
N ALA A 135 -33.62 10.72 -0.82
CA ALA A 135 -32.56 9.87 -0.27
C ALA A 135 -31.16 10.32 -0.72
N LEU A 136 -31.02 10.76 -1.99
CA LEU A 136 -29.76 11.32 -2.49
C LEU A 136 -29.37 12.62 -1.78
N ALA A 137 -30.35 13.48 -1.48
CA ALA A 137 -30.10 14.73 -0.78
C ALA A 137 -29.71 14.49 0.69
N ALA A 138 -30.32 13.49 1.35
CA ALA A 138 -30.01 13.14 2.73
C ALA A 138 -28.66 12.43 2.92
N ALA A 139 -28.08 11.88 1.85
CA ALA A 139 -26.80 11.17 1.87
C ALA A 139 -25.59 12.05 1.49
N ARG A 140 -25.82 13.32 1.12
CA ARG A 140 -24.79 14.35 0.91
C ARG A 140 -24.49 15.07 2.21
#